data_AF-A0A3D9XGW6-F1
#
_entry.id   AF-A0A3D9XGW6-F1
#
_cell.length_a   1.000
_cell.length_b   1.000
_cell.length_c   1.000
_cell.angle_alpha   90.00
_cell.angle_beta   90.00
_cell.angle_gamma   90.00
#
_symmetry.space_group_name_H-M   'P 1'
#
loop_
_entity.id
_entity.type
_entity.pdbx_description
1 polymer ?
#
loop_
_entity_poly.entity_id
_entity_poly.type
_entity_poly.pdbx_seq_one_letter_code
_entity_poly.pdbx_strand_id
1 'polypeptide(L)'
;MSLPTTPKGWAIRLTQILSVHQAVHGLPRFPIDVAALAQDFSRQVFPDAPITMVQGLKLSKGVEGMLMPHPSGSGEWGIVYNETIRSSGRRNFTLAHELGHYLLHRQANPRGLQCTSRNMADWDEARNRIEAEANTFASYLLMPLDDFRSQIKGRIVDIDVMTELADRYAVSLTAAILKWMTITDKRAMIVVGKEGFIDWAWSSEPLLKSGVFYRARQEVIELPPASLAAQEVDGDEGRYGCHHPGGIWLGSEPVHEMTLFSPSNDQMTISLLLYPDRAPSRWEMADLEEEPVLDSFDKFMDGRTG
;
A
#
# COMPACT_ATOMS: atom_id res chain seq x y z
N MET A 1 -9.73 -18.93 -26.39
CA MET A 1 -8.72 -17.94 -25.96
C MET A 1 -7.85 -18.57 -24.89
N SER A 2 -6.53 -18.38 -24.94
CA SER A 2 -5.63 -18.81 -23.87
C SER A 2 -5.96 -18.08 -22.56
N LEU A 3 -5.69 -18.73 -21.43
CA LEU A 3 -5.80 -18.12 -20.11
C LEU A 3 -4.57 -17.24 -19.85
N PRO A 4 -4.70 -16.14 -19.08
CA PRO A 4 -3.55 -15.34 -18.68
C PRO A 4 -2.56 -16.17 -17.86
N THR A 5 -1.29 -15.81 -17.91
CA THR A 5 -0.21 -16.46 -17.13
C THR A 5 0.43 -15.52 -16.12
N THR A 6 0.05 -14.24 -16.11
CA THR A 6 0.62 -13.24 -15.22
C THR A 6 -0.43 -12.70 -14.24
N PRO A 7 -0.02 -12.24 -13.05
CA PRO A 7 -0.95 -11.68 -12.06
C PRO A 7 -1.76 -10.50 -12.62
N LYS A 8 -1.07 -9.57 -13.29
CA LYS A 8 -1.71 -8.42 -13.93
C LYS A 8 -2.67 -8.85 -15.04
N GLY A 9 -2.29 -9.84 -15.85
CA GLY A 9 -3.14 -10.35 -16.93
C GLY A 9 -4.44 -10.96 -16.41
N TRP A 10 -4.37 -11.73 -15.31
CA TRP A 10 -5.55 -12.27 -14.65
C TRP A 10 -6.46 -11.18 -14.08
N ALA A 11 -5.90 -10.23 -13.33
CA ALA A 11 -6.66 -9.13 -12.75
C ALA A 11 -7.32 -8.25 -13.83
N ILE A 12 -6.59 -7.91 -14.90
CA ILE A 12 -7.13 -7.13 -16.04
C ILE A 12 -8.29 -7.88 -16.71
N ARG A 13 -8.15 -9.19 -16.93
CA ARG A 13 -9.22 -9.99 -17.54
C ARG A 13 -10.49 -9.98 -16.67
N LEU A 14 -10.37 -10.19 -15.37
CA LEU A 14 -11.52 -10.18 -14.46
C LEU A 14 -12.18 -8.80 -14.39
N THR A 15 -11.37 -7.74 -14.29
CA THR A 15 -11.89 -6.36 -14.22
C THR A 15 -12.59 -5.94 -15.51
N GLN A 16 -12.14 -6.41 -16.68
CA GLN A 16 -12.84 -6.21 -17.95
C GLN A 16 -14.20 -6.93 -17.98
N ILE A 17 -14.26 -8.18 -17.53
CA ILE A 17 -15.51 -8.95 -17.44
C ILE A 17 -16.49 -8.25 -16.50
N LEU A 18 -16.04 -7.85 -15.31
CA LEU A 18 -16.85 -7.12 -14.34
C LEU A 18 -17.39 -5.81 -14.91
N SER A 19 -16.53 -5.03 -15.57
CA SER A 19 -16.91 -3.73 -16.14
C SER A 19 -18.02 -3.87 -17.18
N VAL A 20 -17.95 -4.88 -18.04
CA VAL A 20 -19.00 -5.15 -19.05
C VAL A 20 -20.29 -5.60 -18.38
N HIS A 21 -20.22 -6.57 -17.46
CA HIS A 21 -21.39 -7.07 -16.74
C HIS A 21 -22.11 -5.95 -15.98
N GLN A 22 -21.37 -5.17 -15.19
CA GLN A 22 -21.93 -4.07 -14.40
C GLN A 22 -22.54 -2.98 -15.28
N ALA A 23 -21.90 -2.64 -16.41
CA ALA A 23 -22.45 -1.67 -17.36
C ALA A 23 -23.76 -2.15 -18.00
N VAL A 24 -23.85 -3.43 -18.38
CA VAL A 24 -25.07 -4.02 -18.96
C VAL A 24 -26.23 -4.06 -17.96
N HIS A 25 -25.92 -4.28 -16.67
CA HIS A 25 -26.92 -4.42 -15.61
C HIS A 25 -27.18 -3.14 -14.81
N GLY A 26 -26.48 -2.03 -15.11
CA GLY A 26 -26.60 -0.77 -14.37
C GLY A 26 -26.13 -0.86 -12.91
N LEU A 27 -25.21 -1.78 -12.61
CA LEU A 27 -24.68 -2.02 -11.26
C LEU A 27 -23.45 -1.15 -10.99
N PRO A 28 -23.17 -0.77 -9.74
CA PRO A 28 -21.94 -0.07 -9.39
C PRO A 28 -20.70 -0.93 -9.68
N ARG A 29 -19.61 -0.28 -10.13
CA ARG A 29 -18.34 -0.97 -10.43
C ARG A 29 -17.59 -1.42 -9.17
N PHE A 30 -17.66 -0.61 -8.12
CA PHE A 30 -16.94 -0.80 -6.86
C PHE A 30 -17.84 -0.58 -5.64
N PRO A 31 -17.52 -1.19 -4.49
CA PRO A 31 -16.44 -2.16 -4.29
C PRO A 31 -16.71 -3.50 -4.99
N ILE A 32 -15.64 -4.25 -5.28
CA ILE A 32 -15.77 -5.59 -5.89
C ILE A 32 -16.12 -6.59 -4.78
N ASP A 33 -17.21 -7.35 -4.96
CA ASP A 33 -17.49 -8.52 -4.13
C ASP A 33 -16.59 -9.68 -4.58
N VAL A 34 -15.44 -9.82 -3.92
CA VAL A 34 -14.44 -10.83 -4.26
C VAL A 34 -14.95 -12.24 -3.99
N ALA A 35 -15.79 -12.44 -2.98
CA ALA A 35 -16.31 -13.75 -2.63
C ALA A 35 -17.25 -14.26 -3.74
N ALA A 36 -18.22 -13.43 -4.14
CA ALA A 36 -19.12 -13.73 -5.24
C ALA A 36 -18.35 -13.93 -6.55
N LEU A 37 -17.40 -13.03 -6.85
CA LEU A 37 -16.55 -13.15 -8.02
C LEU A 37 -15.78 -14.48 -8.04
N ALA A 38 -15.15 -14.85 -6.93
CA ALA A 38 -14.37 -16.08 -6.83
C ALA A 38 -15.24 -17.31 -7.11
N GLN A 39 -16.42 -17.40 -6.50
CA GLN A 39 -17.33 -18.53 -6.68
C GLN A 39 -17.91 -18.60 -8.09
N ASP A 40 -18.41 -17.50 -8.62
CA ASP A 40 -19.08 -17.49 -9.93
C ASP A 40 -18.09 -17.65 -11.08
N PHE A 41 -16.94 -16.96 -11.02
CA PHE A 41 -15.93 -17.06 -12.06
C PHE A 41 -15.32 -18.47 -12.11
N SER A 42 -14.93 -19.03 -10.96
CA SER A 42 -14.32 -20.34 -10.92
C SER A 42 -15.28 -21.44 -11.37
N ARG A 43 -16.57 -21.37 -11.00
CA ARG A 43 -17.59 -22.32 -11.48
C ARG A 43 -17.75 -22.30 -12.99
N GLN A 44 -17.68 -21.13 -13.62
CA GLN A 44 -17.84 -20.98 -15.06
C GLN A 44 -16.58 -21.37 -15.86
N VAL A 45 -15.39 -21.03 -15.35
CA VAL A 45 -14.14 -21.18 -16.08
C VAL A 45 -13.37 -22.45 -15.72
N PHE A 46 -13.58 -22.97 -14.52
CA PHE A 46 -12.92 -24.17 -13.99
C PHE A 46 -13.93 -25.11 -13.31
N PRO A 47 -14.88 -25.69 -14.06
CA PRO A 47 -15.95 -26.52 -13.50
C PRO A 47 -15.43 -27.78 -12.76
N ASP A 48 -14.23 -28.26 -13.08
CA ASP A 48 -13.59 -29.40 -12.41
C ASP A 48 -12.82 -29.00 -11.13
N ALA A 49 -12.63 -27.70 -10.89
CA ALA A 49 -11.93 -27.21 -9.71
C ALA A 49 -12.55 -25.92 -9.13
N PRO A 50 -13.88 -25.81 -8.96
CA PRO A 50 -14.52 -24.55 -8.62
C PRO A 50 -14.23 -24.15 -7.17
N ILE A 51 -14.21 -22.85 -6.89
CA ILE A 51 -14.27 -22.33 -5.53
C ILE A 51 -15.73 -22.41 -5.09
N THR A 52 -16.03 -23.28 -4.14
CA THR A 52 -17.41 -23.47 -3.64
C THR A 52 -17.61 -22.90 -2.25
N MET A 53 -16.51 -22.66 -1.51
CA MET A 53 -16.54 -22.12 -0.16
C MET A 53 -15.71 -20.84 -0.05
N VAL A 54 -16.30 -19.79 0.52
CA VAL A 54 -15.59 -18.59 0.97
C VAL A 54 -16.06 -18.28 2.39
N GLN A 55 -15.20 -18.42 3.39
CA GLN A 55 -15.62 -18.35 4.79
C GLN A 55 -14.61 -17.66 5.70
N GLY A 56 -15.12 -16.86 6.65
CA GLY A 56 -14.34 -16.37 7.77
C GLY A 56 -14.23 -17.43 8.86
N LEU A 57 -13.02 -17.74 9.31
CA LEU A 57 -12.77 -18.64 10.43
C LEU A 57 -11.78 -18.02 11.41
N LYS A 58 -11.81 -18.46 12.67
CA LYS A 58 -10.77 -18.13 13.65
C LYS A 58 -9.50 -18.92 13.34
N LEU A 59 -8.57 -18.29 12.63
CA LEU A 59 -7.27 -18.89 12.31
C LEU A 59 -6.26 -18.64 13.44
N SER A 60 -5.17 -19.41 13.42
CA SER A 60 -4.07 -19.23 14.37
C SER A 60 -3.43 -17.84 14.25
N LYS A 61 -2.79 -17.38 15.33
CA LYS A 61 -2.16 -16.06 15.37
C LYS A 61 -1.15 -15.95 14.23
N GLY A 62 -1.28 -14.89 13.44
CA GLY A 62 -0.40 -14.61 12.33
C GLY A 62 -0.80 -15.23 11.00
N VAL A 63 -1.91 -15.95 10.90
CA VAL A 63 -2.48 -16.40 9.61
C VAL A 63 -3.57 -15.43 9.19
N GLU A 64 -3.49 -14.89 7.97
CA GLU A 64 -4.48 -13.94 7.45
C GLU A 64 -5.49 -14.63 6.55
N GLY A 65 -5.04 -15.58 5.72
CA GLY A 65 -5.87 -16.28 4.76
C GLY A 65 -5.29 -17.64 4.37
N MET A 66 -6.14 -18.46 3.76
CA MET A 66 -5.78 -19.77 3.25
C MET A 66 -6.58 -20.09 1.98
N LEU A 67 -5.89 -20.62 0.99
CA LEU A 67 -6.47 -21.34 -0.13
C LEU A 67 -6.36 -22.83 0.14
N MET A 68 -7.45 -23.59 0.07
CA MET A 68 -7.40 -25.02 0.34
C MET A 68 -8.28 -25.84 -0.61
N PRO A 69 -7.85 -27.05 -1.03
CA PRO A 69 -8.73 -27.99 -1.69
C PRO A 69 -9.78 -28.52 -0.70
N HIS A 70 -10.93 -28.93 -1.21
CA HIS A 70 -11.98 -29.52 -0.41
C HIS A 70 -11.51 -30.87 0.18
N PRO A 71 -11.68 -31.12 1.50
CA PRO A 71 -11.12 -32.30 2.16
C PRO A 71 -11.59 -33.65 1.60
N SER A 72 -12.78 -33.69 0.98
CA SER A 72 -13.31 -34.92 0.38
C SER A 72 -12.61 -35.34 -0.92
N GLY A 73 -11.73 -34.50 -1.47
CA GLY A 73 -11.09 -34.75 -2.76
C GLY A 73 -12.03 -34.60 -3.97
N SER A 74 -13.13 -33.84 -3.82
CA SER A 74 -14.09 -33.55 -4.91
C SER A 74 -13.51 -32.71 -6.06
N GLY A 75 -12.30 -32.17 -5.90
CA GLY A 75 -11.69 -31.21 -6.83
C GLY A 75 -12.03 -29.75 -6.52
N GLU A 76 -13.06 -29.51 -5.70
CA GLU A 76 -13.48 -28.18 -5.26
C GLU A 76 -12.43 -27.50 -4.38
N TRP A 77 -12.49 -26.17 -4.31
CA TRP A 77 -11.58 -25.33 -3.54
C TRP A 77 -12.36 -24.41 -2.59
N GLY A 78 -11.68 -23.99 -1.53
CA GLY A 78 -12.17 -23.03 -0.56
C GLY A 78 -11.17 -21.90 -0.32
N ILE A 79 -11.70 -20.71 -0.12
CA ILE A 79 -10.97 -19.55 0.41
C ILE A 79 -11.41 -19.34 1.85
N VAL A 80 -10.44 -19.27 2.76
CA VAL A 80 -10.66 -18.95 4.16
C VAL A 80 -9.91 -17.67 4.50
N TYR A 81 -10.54 -16.77 5.24
CA TYR A 81 -9.87 -15.60 5.81
C TYR A 81 -10.00 -15.60 7.33
N ASN A 82 -9.04 -14.99 8.01
CA ASN A 82 -9.08 -14.86 9.45
C ASN A 82 -10.16 -13.85 9.87
N GLU A 83 -11.20 -14.31 10.56
CA GLU A 83 -12.32 -13.46 11.01
C GLU A 83 -11.90 -12.37 12.01
N THR A 84 -10.73 -12.54 12.65
CA THR A 84 -10.16 -11.54 13.57
C THR A 84 -9.62 -10.30 12.85
N ILE A 85 -9.51 -10.31 11.51
CA ILE A 85 -9.19 -9.14 10.71
C ILE A 85 -10.35 -8.12 10.85
N ARG A 86 -10.08 -7.05 11.61
CA ARG A 86 -11.05 -5.97 11.88
C ARG A 86 -11.26 -5.04 10.69
N SER A 87 -10.20 -4.77 9.92
CA SER A 87 -10.28 -3.90 8.74
C SER A 87 -11.01 -4.62 7.60
N SER A 88 -12.16 -4.10 7.19
CA SER A 88 -12.89 -4.57 6.00
C SER A 88 -12.01 -4.52 4.75
N GLY A 89 -11.24 -3.46 4.57
CA GLY A 89 -10.30 -3.31 3.47
C GLY A 89 -9.19 -4.37 3.48
N ARG A 90 -8.65 -4.72 4.65
CA ARG A 90 -7.66 -5.80 4.76
C ARG A 90 -8.28 -7.16 4.48
N ARG A 91 -9.50 -7.42 4.95
CA ARG A 91 -10.26 -8.65 4.65
C ARG A 91 -10.49 -8.78 3.14
N ASN A 92 -10.91 -7.71 2.49
CA ASN A 92 -11.14 -7.68 1.04
C ASN A 92 -9.84 -7.96 0.26
N PHE A 93 -8.73 -7.36 0.71
CA PHE A 93 -7.41 -7.64 0.15
C PHE A 93 -6.99 -9.10 0.33
N THR A 94 -7.19 -9.69 1.51
CA THR A 94 -6.93 -11.12 1.76
C THR A 94 -7.74 -12.01 0.82
N LEU A 95 -9.05 -11.77 0.68
CA LEU A 95 -9.88 -12.53 -0.27
C LEU A 95 -9.35 -12.45 -1.70
N ALA A 96 -8.97 -11.26 -2.15
CA ALA A 96 -8.42 -11.06 -3.49
C ALA A 96 -7.06 -11.73 -3.65
N HIS A 97 -6.25 -11.74 -2.60
CA HIS A 97 -4.95 -12.41 -2.56
C HIS A 97 -5.12 -13.93 -2.70
N GLU A 98 -6.02 -14.55 -1.93
CA GLU A 98 -6.29 -16.00 -2.05
C GLU A 98 -6.89 -16.37 -3.41
N LEU A 99 -7.72 -15.51 -4.01
CA LEU A 99 -8.16 -15.70 -5.40
C LEU A 99 -6.98 -15.64 -6.39
N GLY A 100 -6.00 -14.78 -6.13
CA GLY A 100 -4.74 -14.76 -6.87
C GLY A 100 -4.00 -16.10 -6.79
N HIS A 101 -3.87 -16.66 -5.59
CA HIS A 101 -3.33 -18.00 -5.41
C HIS A 101 -4.10 -19.07 -6.18
N TYR A 102 -5.41 -19.00 -6.17
CA TYR A 102 -6.22 -19.97 -6.91
C TYR A 102 -5.92 -19.90 -8.41
N LEU A 103 -5.87 -18.71 -9.00
CA LEU A 103 -5.69 -18.54 -10.44
C LEU A 103 -4.26 -18.84 -10.91
N LEU A 104 -3.26 -18.48 -10.11
CA LEU A 104 -1.85 -18.53 -10.49
C LEU A 104 -1.12 -19.78 -9.98
N HIS A 105 -1.51 -20.30 -8.82
CA HIS A 105 -0.63 -21.16 -8.02
C HIS A 105 -1.22 -22.52 -7.62
N ARG A 106 -2.54 -22.73 -7.76
CA ARG A 106 -3.23 -23.96 -7.30
C ARG A 106 -2.69 -25.26 -7.91
N GLN A 107 -2.26 -25.22 -9.17
CA GLN A 107 -1.74 -26.41 -9.87
C GLN A 107 -0.38 -26.85 -9.32
N ALA A 108 0.48 -25.89 -8.98
CA ALA A 108 1.77 -26.17 -8.36
C ALA A 108 1.64 -26.48 -6.86
N ASN A 109 0.54 -26.06 -6.21
CA ASN A 109 0.29 -26.23 -4.79
C ASN A 109 -1.05 -26.95 -4.55
N PRO A 110 -1.19 -28.23 -4.94
CA PRO A 110 -2.45 -28.97 -4.88
C PRO A 110 -2.96 -29.21 -3.44
N ARG A 111 -2.09 -29.03 -2.43
CA ARG A 111 -2.45 -29.12 -1.01
C ARG A 111 -2.95 -27.79 -0.42
N GLY A 112 -3.02 -26.73 -1.23
CA GLY A 112 -3.36 -25.39 -0.76
C GLY A 112 -2.16 -24.56 -0.36
N LEU A 113 -2.45 -23.34 0.07
CA LEU A 113 -1.50 -22.31 0.51
C LEU A 113 -2.05 -21.64 1.77
N GLN A 114 -1.14 -21.28 2.68
CA GLN A 114 -1.47 -20.61 3.93
C GLN A 114 -0.65 -19.33 4.03
N CYS A 115 -1.33 -18.19 4.08
CA CYS A 115 -0.73 -16.88 4.01
C CYS A 115 -0.64 -16.28 5.42
N THR A 116 0.56 -15.87 5.82
CA THR A 116 0.83 -15.33 7.15
C THR A 116 1.09 -13.82 7.14
N SER A 117 0.65 -13.14 8.19
CA SER A 117 0.96 -11.74 8.45
C SER A 117 2.46 -11.63 8.76
N ARG A 118 3.27 -11.34 7.74
CA ARG A 118 4.71 -11.04 7.84
C ARG A 118 5.47 -11.90 8.87
N ASN A 119 5.85 -13.11 8.47
CA ASN A 119 7.12 -13.69 8.89
C ASN A 119 7.99 -13.89 7.63
N MET A 120 8.54 -12.79 7.11
CA MET A 120 9.60 -12.81 6.08
C MET A 120 10.96 -13.20 6.70
N ALA A 121 10.96 -14.18 7.60
CA ALA A 121 12.18 -14.78 8.13
C ALA A 121 12.57 -16.07 7.37
N ASP A 122 11.73 -16.55 6.44
CA ASP A 122 12.13 -17.66 5.58
C ASP A 122 12.78 -17.12 4.30
N TRP A 123 14.05 -17.52 4.14
CA TRP A 123 14.92 -17.36 2.99
C TRP A 123 14.43 -18.09 1.72
N ASP A 124 13.12 -18.27 1.55
CA ASP A 124 12.53 -18.94 0.39
C ASP A 124 12.10 -17.91 -0.67
N GLU A 125 13.00 -17.67 -1.62
CA GLU A 125 12.75 -16.79 -2.77
C GLU A 125 11.52 -17.20 -3.59
N ALA A 126 11.22 -18.51 -3.67
CA ALA A 126 10.10 -19.01 -4.44
C ALA A 126 8.77 -18.67 -3.75
N ARG A 127 8.70 -18.87 -2.42
CA ARG A 127 7.53 -18.45 -1.64
C ARG A 127 7.34 -16.93 -1.69
N ASN A 128 8.42 -16.16 -1.54
CA ASN A 128 8.35 -14.69 -1.64
C ASN A 128 7.82 -14.23 -3.01
N ARG A 129 8.20 -14.92 -4.09
CA ARG A 129 7.66 -14.65 -5.43
C ARG A 129 6.17 -14.95 -5.53
N ILE A 130 5.73 -16.11 -5.04
CA ILE A 130 4.31 -16.51 -5.03
C ILE A 130 3.45 -15.50 -4.27
N GLU A 131 3.88 -15.09 -3.08
CA GLU A 131 3.20 -14.07 -2.27
C GLU A 131 3.16 -12.71 -2.98
N ALA A 132 4.27 -12.31 -3.62
CA ALA A 132 4.35 -11.06 -4.38
C ALA A 132 3.43 -11.06 -5.63
N GLU A 133 3.30 -12.21 -6.29
CA GLU A 133 2.39 -12.40 -7.43
C GLU A 133 0.92 -12.30 -6.99
N ALA A 134 0.54 -12.96 -5.90
CA ALA A 134 -0.80 -12.86 -5.31
C ALA A 134 -1.13 -11.42 -4.85
N ASN A 135 -0.18 -10.74 -4.19
CA ASN A 135 -0.31 -9.32 -3.83
C ASN A 135 -0.49 -8.42 -5.05
N THR A 136 0.26 -8.67 -6.13
CA THR A 136 0.13 -7.94 -7.39
C THR A 136 -1.25 -8.15 -8.02
N PHE A 137 -1.73 -9.39 -8.05
CA PHE A 137 -3.08 -9.71 -8.52
C PHE A 137 -4.14 -8.96 -7.70
N ALA A 138 -4.11 -9.06 -6.37
CA ALA A 138 -5.08 -8.42 -5.48
C ALA A 138 -5.13 -6.90 -5.67
N SER A 139 -3.96 -6.26 -5.74
CA SER A 139 -3.83 -4.81 -5.98
C SER A 139 -4.41 -4.38 -7.35
N TYR A 140 -4.24 -5.20 -8.39
CA TYR A 140 -4.77 -4.87 -9.73
C TYR A 140 -6.25 -5.21 -9.90
N LEU A 141 -6.75 -6.21 -9.17
CA LEU A 141 -8.17 -6.56 -9.17
C LEU A 141 -8.98 -5.48 -8.44
N LEU A 142 -8.60 -5.16 -7.19
CA LEU A 142 -9.34 -4.24 -6.33
C LEU A 142 -9.20 -2.78 -6.76
N MET A 143 -8.04 -2.40 -7.29
CA MET A 143 -7.75 -1.04 -7.75
C MET A 143 -7.23 -1.06 -9.19
N PRO A 144 -8.08 -1.20 -10.21
CA PRO A 144 -7.68 -1.22 -11.62
C PRO A 144 -7.02 0.11 -12.02
N LEU A 145 -5.89 0.06 -12.75
CA LEU A 145 -5.10 1.26 -13.05
C LEU A 145 -5.80 2.26 -13.97
N ASP A 146 -6.65 1.78 -14.89
CA ASP A 146 -7.51 2.61 -15.74
C ASP A 146 -8.47 3.44 -14.89
N ASP A 147 -9.18 2.80 -13.96
CA ASP A 147 -10.13 3.47 -13.08
C ASP A 147 -9.41 4.40 -12.10
N PHE A 148 -8.36 3.90 -11.44
CA PHE A 148 -7.61 4.64 -10.44
C PHE A 148 -7.01 5.93 -11.02
N ARG A 149 -6.42 5.85 -12.23
CA ARG A 149 -5.93 7.03 -12.95
C ARG A 149 -7.05 8.01 -13.29
N SER A 150 -8.23 7.51 -13.66
CA SER A 150 -9.39 8.38 -13.91
C SER A 150 -9.83 9.11 -12.65
N GLN A 151 -9.78 8.46 -11.48
CA GLN A 151 -10.23 9.08 -10.22
C GLN A 151 -9.29 10.19 -9.72
N ILE A 152 -7.98 10.11 -10.01
CA ILE A 152 -7.00 11.12 -9.59
C ILE A 152 -6.71 12.18 -10.66
N LYS A 153 -7.21 12.00 -11.89
CA LYS A 153 -6.89 12.89 -13.02
C LYS A 153 -7.34 14.33 -12.72
N GLY A 154 -6.40 15.25 -12.75
CA GLY A 154 -6.66 16.69 -12.54
C GLY A 154 -6.90 17.08 -11.08
N ARG A 155 -6.70 16.17 -10.12
CA ARG A 155 -6.80 16.44 -8.69
C ARG A 155 -5.40 16.65 -8.10
N ILE A 156 -5.30 17.49 -7.09
CA ILE A 156 -4.16 17.47 -6.16
C ILE A 156 -4.34 16.21 -5.32
N VAL A 157 -3.30 15.39 -5.25
CA VAL A 157 -3.35 14.14 -4.48
C VAL A 157 -2.84 14.40 -3.07
N ASP A 158 -3.75 14.33 -2.12
CA ASP A 158 -3.51 14.44 -0.67
C ASP A 158 -4.08 13.20 0.06
N ILE A 159 -4.01 13.23 1.39
CA ILE A 159 -4.49 12.12 2.23
C ILE A 159 -6.02 11.95 2.18
N ASP A 160 -6.78 13.02 1.90
CA ASP A 160 -8.23 12.99 1.80
C ASP A 160 -8.66 12.30 0.51
N VAL A 161 -8.04 12.64 -0.63
CA VAL A 161 -8.24 11.92 -1.90
C VAL A 161 -7.92 10.45 -1.71
N MET A 162 -6.83 10.11 -1.02
CA MET A 162 -6.46 8.70 -0.78
C MET A 162 -7.46 7.98 0.14
N THR A 163 -8.05 8.70 1.11
CA THR A 163 -9.12 8.17 1.98
C THR A 163 -10.38 7.87 1.15
N GLU A 164 -10.81 8.81 0.31
CA GLU A 164 -11.96 8.63 -0.59
C GLU A 164 -11.78 7.40 -1.51
N LEU A 165 -10.59 7.23 -2.07
CA LEU A 165 -10.29 6.07 -2.91
C LEU A 165 -10.26 4.76 -2.11
N ALA A 166 -9.71 4.79 -0.89
CA ALA A 166 -9.72 3.63 -0.02
C ALA A 166 -11.15 3.17 0.27
N ASP A 167 -12.06 4.10 0.54
CA ASP A 167 -13.49 3.82 0.74
C ASP A 167 -14.16 3.31 -0.54
N ARG A 168 -13.93 3.98 -1.68
CA ARG A 168 -14.48 3.59 -3.00
C ARG A 168 -14.14 2.14 -3.34
N TYR A 169 -12.88 1.75 -3.17
CA TYR A 169 -12.39 0.42 -3.53
C TYR A 169 -12.57 -0.62 -2.40
N ALA A 170 -13.04 -0.20 -1.22
CA ALA A 170 -13.07 -0.98 0.01
C ALA A 170 -11.70 -1.66 0.28
N VAL A 171 -10.66 -0.84 0.39
CA VAL A 171 -9.28 -1.24 0.73
C VAL A 171 -8.77 -0.40 1.90
N SER A 172 -7.60 -0.74 2.46
CA SER A 172 -6.97 0.14 3.45
C SER A 172 -6.41 1.40 2.79
N LEU A 173 -6.34 2.50 3.54
CA LEU A 173 -5.66 3.73 3.12
C LEU A 173 -4.23 3.43 2.64
N THR A 174 -3.50 2.62 3.39
CA THR A 174 -2.15 2.16 3.02
C THR A 174 -2.13 1.52 1.64
N ALA A 175 -3.10 0.65 1.32
CA ALA A 175 -3.17 0.01 0.01
C ALA A 175 -3.46 1.01 -1.11
N ALA A 176 -4.32 2.01 -0.87
CA ALA A 176 -4.60 3.08 -1.82
C ALA A 176 -3.36 3.96 -2.09
N ILE A 177 -2.64 4.37 -1.03
CA ILE A 177 -1.39 5.14 -1.17
C ILE A 177 -0.33 4.33 -1.91
N LEU A 178 -0.11 3.06 -1.53
CA LEU A 178 0.84 2.18 -2.23
C LEU A 178 0.46 1.99 -3.70
N LYS A 179 -0.84 1.93 -4.03
CA LYS A 179 -1.29 1.88 -5.42
C LYS A 179 -0.91 3.14 -6.17
N TRP A 180 -1.20 4.30 -5.60
CA TRP A 180 -0.83 5.59 -6.18
C TRP A 180 0.70 5.71 -6.39
N MET A 181 1.50 5.23 -5.44
CA MET A 181 2.96 5.20 -5.56
C MET A 181 3.49 4.42 -6.76
N THR A 182 2.72 3.44 -7.28
CA THR A 182 3.12 2.69 -8.48
C THR A 182 2.94 3.45 -9.80
N ILE A 183 2.27 4.61 -9.77
CA ILE A 183 1.93 5.38 -10.98
C ILE A 183 2.21 6.87 -10.88
N THR A 184 2.55 7.37 -9.70
CA THR A 184 2.82 8.79 -9.47
C THR A 184 4.17 9.20 -10.03
N ASP A 185 4.23 10.40 -10.57
CA ASP A 185 5.45 11.13 -10.92
C ASP A 185 5.95 12.02 -9.79
N LYS A 186 5.16 12.15 -8.71
CA LYS A 186 5.50 12.91 -7.51
C LYS A 186 6.61 12.24 -6.72
N ARG A 187 7.46 13.05 -6.12
CA ARG A 187 8.44 12.61 -5.12
C ARG A 187 7.73 12.48 -3.77
N ALA A 188 7.26 11.28 -3.48
CA ALA A 188 6.46 10.99 -2.29
C ALA A 188 6.99 9.79 -1.49
N MET A 189 6.70 9.78 -0.19
CA MET A 189 6.98 8.69 0.74
C MET A 189 5.77 8.43 1.64
N ILE A 190 5.52 7.16 1.98
CA ILE A 190 4.62 6.75 3.05
C ILE A 190 5.49 6.26 4.19
N VAL A 191 5.21 6.72 5.39
CA VAL A 191 5.84 6.27 6.62
C VAL A 191 4.74 5.73 7.51
N VAL A 192 4.92 4.50 7.98
CA VAL A 192 4.07 3.91 9.00
C VAL A 192 4.84 3.88 10.30
N GLY A 193 4.34 4.63 11.27
CA GLY A 193 4.87 4.69 12.62
C GLY A 193 4.12 3.76 13.56
N LYS A 194 4.84 3.21 14.55
CA LYS A 194 4.28 2.44 15.64
C LYS A 194 5.13 2.63 16.89
N GLU A 195 4.49 2.94 18.02
CA GLU A 195 5.15 3.08 19.32
C GLU A 195 6.32 4.10 19.30
N GLY A 196 6.20 5.18 18.51
CA GLY A 196 7.24 6.22 18.38
C GLY A 196 8.34 5.93 17.37
N PHE A 197 8.33 4.76 16.71
CA PHE A 197 9.34 4.35 15.73
C PHE A 197 8.74 4.15 14.35
N ILE A 198 9.57 4.25 13.31
CA ILE A 198 9.20 3.88 11.95
C ILE A 198 9.15 2.35 11.85
N ASP A 199 7.95 1.76 11.70
CA ASP A 199 7.76 0.32 11.46
C ASP A 199 8.17 -0.04 10.03
N TRP A 200 7.77 0.78 9.05
CA TRP A 200 8.28 0.73 7.69
C TRP A 200 7.98 2.00 6.93
N ALA A 201 8.73 2.22 5.85
CA ALA A 201 8.45 3.29 4.89
C ALA A 201 8.58 2.76 3.45
N TRP A 202 7.94 3.45 2.52
CA TRP A 202 8.05 3.18 1.09
C TRP A 202 8.15 4.49 0.31
N SER A 203 9.10 4.54 -0.62
CA SER A 203 9.33 5.71 -1.48
C SER A 203 8.80 5.45 -2.90
N SER A 204 8.19 6.47 -3.48
CA SER A 204 7.91 6.52 -4.92
C SER A 204 9.20 6.38 -5.73
N GLU A 205 9.08 5.88 -6.96
CA GLU A 205 10.25 5.71 -7.84
C GLU A 205 11.03 7.01 -8.08
N PRO A 206 10.40 8.18 -8.31
CA PRO A 206 11.11 9.45 -8.43
C PRO A 206 11.90 9.84 -7.17
N LEU A 207 11.32 9.65 -5.98
CA LEU A 207 11.98 9.98 -4.71
C LEU A 207 13.16 9.04 -4.43
N LEU A 208 12.97 7.74 -4.69
CA LEU A 208 14.03 6.75 -4.57
C LEU A 208 15.21 7.05 -5.50
N LYS A 209 14.93 7.46 -6.75
CA LYS A 209 15.96 7.89 -7.72
C LYS A 209 16.72 9.14 -7.27
N SER A 210 16.13 9.99 -6.44
CA SER A 210 16.82 11.12 -5.80
C SER A 210 17.58 10.76 -4.52
N GLY A 211 17.62 9.48 -4.12
CA GLY A 211 18.43 9.01 -2.98
C GLY A 211 17.75 9.12 -1.61
N VAL A 212 16.48 9.50 -1.55
CA VAL A 212 15.74 9.67 -0.29
C VAL A 212 14.91 8.42 -0.02
N PHE A 213 15.36 7.58 0.93
CA PHE A 213 14.65 6.38 1.37
C PHE A 213 15.14 5.91 2.75
N TYR A 214 14.21 5.42 3.58
CA TYR A 214 14.59 4.79 4.85
C TYR A 214 15.02 3.34 4.65
N ARG A 215 16.06 2.93 5.39
CA ARG A 215 16.44 1.51 5.56
C ARG A 215 15.77 0.91 6.81
N ALA A 216 14.49 1.22 7.03
CA ALA A 216 13.74 0.87 8.26
C ALA A 216 13.65 -0.64 8.58
N ARG A 217 14.05 -1.52 7.65
CA ARG A 217 14.15 -2.98 7.90
C ARG A 217 15.49 -3.42 8.50
N GLN A 218 16.50 -2.56 8.47
CA GLN A 218 17.86 -2.85 8.94
C GLN A 218 18.20 -2.06 10.21
N GLU A 219 17.54 -0.93 10.40
CA GLU A 219 17.82 0.03 11.46
C GLU A 219 16.52 0.41 12.17
N VAL A 220 16.59 0.52 13.51
CA VAL A 220 15.51 1.08 14.31
C VAL A 220 15.62 2.59 14.23
N ILE A 221 14.60 3.24 13.69
CA ILE A 221 14.59 4.68 13.41
C ILE A 221 13.41 5.29 14.15
N GLU A 222 13.68 6.25 15.03
CA GLU A 222 12.64 7.01 15.73
C GLU A 222 11.89 7.92 14.76
N LEU A 223 10.60 8.14 15.02
CA LEU A 223 9.85 9.20 14.34
C LEU A 223 10.50 10.55 14.69
N PRO A 224 10.69 11.47 13.73
CA PRO A 224 11.25 12.77 14.03
C PRO A 224 10.40 13.48 15.08
N PRO A 225 10.97 13.99 16.20
CA PRO A 225 10.18 14.59 17.28
C PRO A 225 9.33 15.79 16.84
N ALA A 226 9.74 16.48 15.77
CA ALA A 226 9.01 17.60 15.19
C ALA A 226 7.96 17.19 14.13
N SER A 227 7.88 15.91 13.76
CA SER A 227 6.86 15.41 12.82
C SER A 227 5.47 15.41 13.46
N LEU A 228 4.43 15.56 12.63
CA LEU A 228 3.05 15.41 13.11
C LEU A 228 2.83 14.00 13.68
N ALA A 229 3.46 12.99 13.06
CA ALA A 229 3.42 11.61 13.54
C ALA A 229 3.92 11.41 14.98
N ALA A 230 4.90 12.20 15.43
CA ALA A 230 5.44 12.13 16.79
C ALA A 230 4.71 13.06 17.78
N GLN A 231 4.12 14.16 17.29
CA GLN A 231 3.47 15.17 18.13
C GLN A 231 2.06 14.79 18.60
N GLU A 232 1.49 13.71 18.09
CA GLU A 232 0.12 13.26 18.43
C GLU A 232 -0.92 14.38 18.27
N VAL A 233 -0.78 15.19 17.21
CA VAL A 233 -1.74 16.26 16.87
C VAL A 233 -3.15 15.70 16.65
N ASP A 234 -4.16 16.57 16.70
CA ASP A 234 -5.52 16.12 16.42
C ASP A 234 -5.69 15.66 14.96
N GLY A 235 -6.77 14.92 14.71
CA GLY A 235 -6.99 14.28 13.41
C GLY A 235 -7.20 15.29 12.27
N ASP A 236 -7.77 16.46 12.53
CA ASP A 236 -8.02 17.47 11.51
C ASP A 236 -6.73 18.20 11.15
N GLU A 237 -5.91 18.54 12.16
CA GLU A 237 -4.58 19.11 11.98
C GLU A 237 -3.66 18.13 11.23
N GLY A 238 -3.68 16.84 11.61
CA GLY A 238 -2.95 15.79 10.90
C GLY A 238 -3.33 15.68 9.43
N ARG A 239 -4.63 15.76 9.10
CA ARG A 239 -5.14 15.67 7.72
C ARG A 239 -4.82 16.90 6.88
N TYR A 240 -5.01 18.09 7.46
CA TYR A 240 -4.64 19.34 6.80
C TYR A 240 -3.14 19.38 6.50
N GLY A 241 -2.34 18.81 7.40
CA GLY A 241 -0.91 18.65 7.23
C GLY A 241 -0.12 19.92 7.51
N CYS A 242 1.20 19.81 7.46
CA CYS A 242 2.11 20.92 7.70
C CYS A 242 3.28 20.90 6.71
N HIS A 243 3.91 22.06 6.53
CA HIS A 243 5.13 22.19 5.75
C HIS A 243 6.32 22.26 6.70
N HIS A 244 7.12 21.21 6.70
CA HIS A 244 8.37 21.16 7.45
C HIS A 244 9.52 21.76 6.65
N PRO A 245 10.48 22.44 7.31
CA PRO A 245 11.77 22.72 6.71
C PRO A 245 12.55 21.42 6.47
N GLY A 246 13.64 21.51 5.70
CA GLY A 246 14.56 20.40 5.51
C GLY A 246 15.17 19.91 6.83
N GLY A 247 15.51 18.63 6.88
CA GLY A 247 16.13 17.99 8.05
C GLY A 247 15.17 17.45 9.10
N ILE A 248 13.86 17.75 9.02
CA ILE A 248 12.86 17.11 9.89
C ILE A 248 12.62 15.66 9.45
N TRP A 249 12.21 15.49 8.20
CA TRP A 249 12.13 14.18 7.54
C TRP A 249 13.41 13.93 6.75
N LEU A 250 13.64 12.69 6.32
CA LEU A 250 14.88 12.29 5.65
C LEU A 250 15.20 13.16 4.43
N GLY A 251 16.37 13.81 4.44
CA GLY A 251 16.84 14.71 3.39
C GLY A 251 16.94 16.16 3.87
N SER A 252 17.54 17.02 3.05
CA SER A 252 17.72 18.45 3.32
C SER A 252 16.63 19.34 2.70
N GLU A 253 15.64 18.72 2.05
CA GLU A 253 14.55 19.42 1.37
C GLU A 253 13.34 19.62 2.28
N PRO A 254 12.56 20.70 2.09
CA PRO A 254 11.29 20.86 2.78
C PRO A 254 10.32 19.74 2.41
N VAL A 255 9.45 19.37 3.34
CA VAL A 255 8.49 18.27 3.17
C VAL A 255 7.11 18.72 3.60
N HIS A 256 6.10 18.44 2.78
CA HIS A 256 4.72 18.53 3.22
C HIS A 256 4.30 17.18 3.84
N GLU A 257 4.01 17.18 5.14
CA GLU A 257 3.55 16.01 5.87
C GLU A 257 2.03 16.11 6.09
N MET A 258 1.32 15.04 5.73
CA MET A 258 -0.05 14.79 6.19
C MET A 258 -0.06 13.47 6.95
N THR A 259 -0.72 13.41 8.10
CA THR A 259 -0.68 12.25 8.99
C THR A 259 -2.08 11.86 9.45
N LEU A 260 -2.35 10.56 9.45
CA LEU A 260 -3.53 9.96 10.06
C LEU A 260 -3.15 9.06 11.23
N PHE A 261 -3.92 9.17 12.31
CA PHE A 261 -3.77 8.37 13.51
C PHE A 261 -4.81 7.25 13.54
N SER A 262 -4.37 6.04 13.84
CA SER A 262 -5.30 4.92 14.09
C SER A 262 -5.86 5.04 15.51
N PRO A 263 -7.19 5.17 15.70
CA PRO A 263 -7.79 5.37 17.02
C PRO A 263 -7.71 4.15 17.96
N SER A 264 -7.39 2.96 17.43
CA SER A 264 -7.27 1.75 18.25
C SER A 264 -5.91 1.70 18.93
N ASN A 265 -5.87 1.25 20.20
CA ASN A 265 -4.77 1.03 21.19
C ASN A 265 -3.30 0.77 20.74
N ASP A 266 -2.97 0.76 19.45
CA ASP A 266 -1.69 0.38 18.88
C ASP A 266 -0.81 1.58 18.45
N GLN A 267 -1.20 2.84 18.79
CA GLN A 267 -0.46 4.08 18.48
C GLN A 267 0.16 4.09 17.07
N MET A 268 -0.63 3.67 16.08
CA MET A 268 -0.16 3.55 14.71
C MET A 268 -0.45 4.84 13.95
N THR A 269 0.57 5.36 13.27
CA THR A 269 0.47 6.55 12.43
C THR A 269 0.75 6.19 10.98
N ILE A 270 0.06 6.88 10.05
CA ILE A 270 0.33 6.79 8.61
C ILE A 270 0.58 8.21 8.12
N SER A 271 1.82 8.49 7.75
CA SER A 271 2.24 9.77 7.21
C SER A 271 2.46 9.66 5.70
N LEU A 272 1.85 10.57 4.95
CA LEU A 272 2.13 10.81 3.54
C LEU A 272 3.02 12.05 3.44
N LEU A 273 4.24 11.86 2.95
CA LEU A 273 5.24 12.89 2.78
C LEU A 273 5.36 13.25 1.30
N LEU A 274 5.20 14.53 0.97
CA LEU A 274 5.40 15.07 -0.37
C LEU A 274 6.62 15.98 -0.37
N TYR A 275 7.62 15.59 -1.16
CA TYR A 275 8.83 16.38 -1.43
C TYR A 275 8.60 17.25 -2.67
N PRO A 276 9.43 18.29 -2.90
CA PRO A 276 9.37 19.08 -4.13
C PRO A 276 9.45 18.18 -5.36
N ASP A 277 8.67 18.50 -6.41
CA ASP A 277 8.59 17.67 -7.62
C ASP A 277 9.96 17.48 -8.30
N ARG A 278 10.85 18.47 -8.18
CA ARG A 278 12.20 18.43 -8.71
C ARG A 278 13.17 18.13 -7.59
N ALA A 279 14.05 17.15 -7.82
CA ALA A 279 15.20 16.95 -6.96
C ALA A 279 16.13 18.18 -7.01
N PRO A 280 16.85 18.50 -5.93
CA PRO A 280 17.80 19.58 -5.92
C PRO A 280 18.90 19.31 -6.94
N SER A 281 19.33 20.34 -7.64
CA SER A 281 20.52 20.28 -8.47
C SER A 281 21.76 20.00 -7.62
N ARG A 282 22.84 19.52 -8.24
CA ARG A 282 24.10 19.25 -7.55
C ARG A 282 24.70 20.47 -6.85
N TRP A 283 24.34 21.68 -7.31
CA TRP A 283 24.74 22.95 -6.70
C TRP A 283 23.86 23.30 -5.50
N GLU A 284 22.54 23.16 -5.64
CA GLU A 284 21.61 23.34 -4.52
C GLU A 284 21.85 22.33 -3.39
N MET A 285 22.29 21.10 -3.70
CA MET A 285 22.70 20.15 -2.66
C MET A 285 23.93 20.61 -1.88
N ALA A 286 24.90 21.28 -2.52
CA ALA A 286 26.06 21.83 -1.83
C ALA A 286 25.66 23.01 -0.92
N ASP A 287 24.76 23.88 -1.39
CA ASP A 287 24.24 25.00 -0.60
C ASP A 287 23.33 24.53 0.57
N LEU A 288 22.69 23.36 0.44
CA LEU A 288 21.89 22.74 1.50
C LEU A 288 22.73 21.94 2.51
N GLU A 289 23.95 21.54 2.14
CA GLU A 289 24.93 20.86 3.00
C GLU A 289 25.84 21.85 3.75
N GLU A 290 26.05 23.05 3.20
CA GLU A 290 26.69 24.15 3.92
C GLU A 290 25.73 24.68 5.00
N GLU A 291 26.05 24.45 6.28
CA GLU A 291 25.43 25.20 7.38
C GLU A 291 25.48 26.70 7.04
N PRO A 292 24.47 27.52 7.38
CA PRO A 292 24.51 28.94 7.08
C PRO A 292 25.70 29.54 7.80
N VAL A 293 26.80 29.73 7.06
CA VAL A 293 27.97 30.43 7.54
C VAL A 293 27.48 31.84 7.79
N LEU A 294 27.30 32.17 9.07
CA LEU A 294 27.10 33.55 9.52
C LEU A 294 28.09 34.41 8.75
N ASP A 295 27.55 35.26 7.87
CA ASP A 295 28.36 36.08 6.98
C ASP A 295 29.37 36.86 7.83
N SER A 296 30.65 36.54 7.62
CA SER A 296 31.79 37.15 8.27
C SER A 296 31.84 38.67 8.05
N PHE A 297 31.01 39.21 7.16
CA PHE A 297 30.93 40.65 6.91
C PHE A 297 30.27 41.44 8.07
N ASP A 298 29.29 40.88 8.77
CA ASP A 298 28.59 41.60 9.86
C ASP A 298 29.45 41.73 11.12
N LYS A 299 30.36 40.79 11.38
CA LYS A 299 31.32 40.88 12.51
C LYS A 299 32.46 41.87 12.27
N PHE A 300 32.68 42.32 11.04
CA PHE A 300 33.77 43.26 10.73
C PHE A 300 33.31 44.73 10.78
N MET A 301 32.00 44.98 10.66
CA MET A 301 31.42 46.33 10.69
C MET A 301 31.07 46.82 12.11
N ASP A 302 30.79 45.91 13.06
CA ASP A 302 30.44 46.26 14.45
C ASP A 302 31.65 46.48 15.38
N GLY A 303 32.87 46.26 14.90
CA GLY A 303 34.12 46.43 15.67
C GLY A 303 34.78 47.81 15.58
N ARG A 304 34.14 48.80 14.93
CA ARG A 304 34.71 50.15 14.72
C ARG A 304 33.78 51.29 15.11
N THR A 305 33.08 51.18 16.23
CA THR A 305 32.57 52.35 16.96
C THR A 305 32.47 52.01 18.44
N GLY A 306 33.47 52.43 19.21
CA GLY A 306 33.55 52.27 20.66
C GLY A 306 34.94 52.63 21.16
#